data_AF-A0A428ISH0-F1
#
_entry.id   AF-A0A428ISH0-F1
#
_cell.length_a   1.000
_cell.length_b   1.000
_cell.length_c   1.000
_cell.angle_alpha   90.00
_cell.angle_beta   90.00
_cell.angle_gamma   90.00
#
_symmetry.space_group_name_H-M   'P 1'
#
loop_
_entity.id
_entity.type
_entity.pdbx_description
1 polymer ?
#
loop_
_entity_poly.entity_id
_entity_poly.type
_entity_poly.pdbx_seq_one_letter_code
_entity_poly.pdbx_strand_id
1 'polypeptide(L)' 'MSSVKNKGKCFARAEVSEKQKEYIAILAELKGVTTPELLQQVLERFIDSNLELIKEYQENLKTLQQETKNKIVMNGE' A
#
# COMPACT_ATOMS: atom_id res chain seq x y z
N MET A 1 -15.40 9.84 28.25
CA MET A 1 -15.02 9.57 26.85
C MET A 1 -15.60 8.24 26.45
N SER A 2 -16.59 8.22 25.56
CA SER A 2 -17.23 6.97 25.12
C SER A 2 -16.29 6.19 24.20
N SER A 3 -15.90 4.99 24.62
CA SER A 3 -15.19 4.04 23.77
C SER A 3 -16.14 3.58 22.65
N VAL A 4 -15.89 4.05 21.44
CA VAL A 4 -16.57 3.55 20.24
C VAL A 4 -16.05 2.12 19.99
N LYS A 5 -16.75 1.12 20.52
CA LYS A 5 -16.52 -0.29 20.17
C LYS A 5 -16.95 -0.51 18.72
N ASN A 6 -15.99 -0.48 17.80
CA ASN A 6 -16.21 -0.85 16.40
C ASN A 6 -16.72 -2.30 16.32
N LYS A 7 -17.93 -2.50 15.78
CA LYS A 7 -18.60 -3.79 15.59
C LYS A 7 -17.93 -4.63 14.49
N GLY A 8 -16.65 -4.99 14.67
CA GLY A 8 -15.90 -5.82 13.72
C GLY A 8 -15.58 -5.16 12.38
N LYS A 9 -15.79 -3.85 12.24
CA LYS A 9 -15.42 -3.07 11.04
C LYS A 9 -14.19 -2.22 11.33
N CYS A 10 -13.12 -2.42 10.57
CA CYS A 10 -11.95 -1.55 10.56
C CYS A 10 -12.20 -0.38 9.60
N PHE A 11 -11.86 0.83 10.03
CA PHE A 11 -12.00 2.04 9.22
C PHE A 11 -10.64 2.70 9.07
N ALA A 12 -10.25 3.00 7.84
CA ALA A 12 -9.15 3.91 7.56
C ALA A 12 -9.69 5.35 7.58
N ARG A 13 -8.99 6.25 8.27
CA ARG A 13 -9.28 7.69 8.24
C ARG A 13 -8.00 8.41 7.83
N ALA A 14 -8.12 9.32 6.88
CA ALA A 14 -7.05 10.17 6.43
C ALA A 14 -7.51 11.62 6.45
N GLU A 15 -6.63 12.52 6.86
CA GLU A 15 -6.85 13.94 6.67
C GLU A 15 -6.61 14.28 5.20
N VAL A 16 -7.55 15.01 4.61
CA VAL A 16 -7.50 15.44 3.21
C VAL A 16 -7.87 16.91 3.13
N SER A 17 -7.14 17.66 2.31
CA SER A 17 -7.45 19.06 2.00
C SER A 17 -8.76 19.19 1.23
N GLU A 18 -9.38 20.37 1.24
CA GLU A 18 -10.61 20.64 0.47
C GLU A 18 -10.43 20.36 -1.03
N LYS A 19 -9.27 20.73 -1.58
CA LYS A 19 -8.91 20.44 -2.97
C LYS A 19 -8.86 18.93 -3.25
N GLN A 20 -8.32 18.15 -2.32
CA GLN A 20 -8.31 16.69 -2.46
C GLN A 20 -9.72 16.10 -2.36
N LYS A 21 -10.59 16.63 -1.50
CA LYS A 21 -11.99 16.20 -1.42
C LYS A 21 -12.73 16.42 -2.73
N GLU A 22 -12.54 17.60 -3.34
CA GLU A 22 -13.12 17.92 -4.65
C GLU A 22 -12.64 16.95 -5.73
N TYR A 23 -11.34 16.67 -5.78
CA TYR A 23 -10.78 15.70 -6.72
C TYR A 23 -11.31 14.29 -6.50
N ILE A 24 -11.43 13.84 -5.25
CA ILE A 24 -12.00 12.53 -4.93
C ILE A 24 -13.46 12.46 -5.41
N ALA A 25 -14.25 13.52 -5.19
CA ALA A 25 -15.64 13.57 -5.64
C ALA A 25 -15.77 13.49 -7.17
N ILE A 26 -14.98 14.29 -7.90
CA ILE A 26 -14.96 14.27 -9.36
C ILE A 26 -14.54 12.89 -9.88
N LEU A 27 -13.52 12.28 -9.28
CA LEU A 27 -13.06 10.94 -9.68
C LEU A 27 -14.11 9.86 -9.42
N ALA A 28 -14.90 9.98 -8.35
CA ALA A 28 -15.96 9.04 -8.04
C ALA A 28 -17.09 9.14 -9.08
N GLU A 29 -17.49 10.37 -9.41
CA GLU A 29 -18.47 10.67 -10.46
C GLU A 29 -18.04 10.11 -11.82
N LEU A 30 -16.81 10.39 -12.25
CA LEU A 30 -16.27 9.89 -13.52
C LEU A 30 -16.24 8.35 -13.61
N LYS A 31 -16.08 7.67 -12.47
CA LYS A 31 -16.09 6.21 -12.37
C LYS A 31 -17.49 5.63 -12.18
N GLY A 32 -18.52 6.44 -11.97
CA GLY A 32 -19.87 5.99 -11.66
C GLY A 32 -19.98 5.23 -10.33
N VAL A 33 -19.11 5.55 -9.36
CA VAL A 33 -19.08 4.93 -8.02
C VAL A 33 -19.27 5.98 -6.94
N THR A 34 -19.59 5.56 -5.73
CA THR A 34 -19.64 6.48 -4.58
C THR A 34 -18.23 6.84 -4.10
N THR A 35 -18.08 8.00 -3.46
CA THR A 35 -16.81 8.41 -2.84
C THR A 35 -16.23 7.36 -1.88
N PRO A 36 -17.00 6.74 -0.97
CA PRO A 36 -16.48 5.66 -0.11
C PRO A 36 -15.99 4.44 -0.90
N GLU A 37 -16.69 4.02 -1.95
CA GLU A 37 -16.25 2.90 -2.80
C GLU A 37 -14.95 3.23 -3.54
N LEU A 38 -14.83 4.45 -4.05
CA LEU A 38 -13.58 4.91 -4.66
C LEU A 38 -12.42 4.85 -3.66
N LEU A 39 -12.62 5.36 -2.44
CA LEU A 39 -11.60 5.35 -1.40
C LEU A 39 -11.22 3.93 -0.98
N GLN A 40 -12.18 3.01 -0.92
CA GLN A 40 -11.91 1.60 -0.67
C GLN A 40 -11.03 1.00 -1.77
N GLN A 41 -11.38 1.20 -3.04
CA GLN A 41 -10.59 0.70 -4.16
C GLN A 41 -9.17 1.28 -4.20
N VAL A 42 -9.02 2.58 -3.88
CA VAL A 42 -7.71 3.22 -3.79
C VAL A 42 -6.88 2.60 -2.67
N LEU A 43 -7.48 2.35 -1.51
CA LEU A 43 -6.79 1.74 -0.38
C LEU A 43 -6.38 0.29 -0.67
N GLU A 44 -7.26 -0.52 -1.25
CA GLU A 44 -6.97 -1.90 -1.66
C GLU A 44 -5.78 -1.95 -2.62
N ARG A 45 -5.81 -1.14 -3.68
CA ARG A 45 -4.70 -1.05 -4.64
C ARG A 45 -3.41 -0.59 -4.00
N PHE A 46 -3.48 0.39 -3.11
CA PHE A 46 -2.30 0.88 -2.39
C PHE A 46 -1.66 -0.25 -1.56
N ILE A 47 -2.48 -1.01 -0.81
CA ILE A 47 -1.99 -2.12 0.00
C ILE A 47 -1.38 -3.21 -0.88
N ASP A 48 -2.08 -3.64 -1.93
CA ASP A 48 -1.64 -4.72 -2.81
C ASP A 48 -0.31 -4.37 -3.50
N SER A 49 -0.22 -3.16 -4.08
CA SER A 49 1.01 -2.69 -4.75
C SER A 49 2.20 -2.57 -3.78
N ASN A 50 1.99 -2.09 -2.56
CA ASN A 50 3.08 -1.99 -1.58
C ASN A 50 3.49 -3.37 -1.05
N LEU A 51 2.56 -4.32 -0.89
CA LEU A 51 2.90 -5.69 -0.51
C LEU A 51 3.74 -6.39 -1.58
N GLU A 52 3.42 -6.18 -2.85
CA GLU A 52 4.21 -6.69 -3.97
C GLU A 52 5.61 -6.07 -3.99
N LEU A 53 5.71 -4.75 -3.86
CA LEU A 53 6.98 -4.05 -3.82
C LEU A 53 7.89 -4.52 -2.66
N ILE A 54 7.31 -4.74 -1.47
CA ILE A 54 8.05 -5.27 -0.31
C ILE A 54 8.61 -6.67 -0.62
N LYS A 55 7.81 -7.54 -1.24
CA LYS A 55 8.27 -8.89 -1.62
C LYS A 55 9.42 -8.82 -2.63
N GLU A 56 9.29 -7.96 -3.64
CA GLU A 56 10.34 -7.75 -4.64
C GLU A 56 11.64 -7.29 -3.98
N TYR A 57 11.59 -6.32 -3.04
CA TYR A 57 12.77 -5.90 -2.31
C TYR A 57 13.39 -7.02 -1.48
N GLN A 58 12.59 -7.86 -0.84
CA GLN A 58 13.09 -9.00 -0.08
C GLN A 58 13.81 -10.03 -0.98
N GLU A 59 13.28 -10.27 -2.17
CA GLU A 59 13.90 -11.17 -3.15
C GLU A 59 15.21 -10.59 -3.68
N ASN A 60 15.21 -9.32 -4.06
CA ASN A 60 16.41 -8.62 -4.53
C ASN A 60 17.52 -8.63 -3.47
N LEU A 61 17.18 -8.45 -2.19
CA LEU A 61 18.15 -8.54 -1.09
C LEU A 61 18.71 -9.96 -0.93
N LYS A 62 17.88 -11.01 -1.05
CA LYS A 62 18.34 -12.40 -0.99
C LYS A 62 19.30 -12.74 -2.13
N THR A 63 18.97 -12.32 -3.35
CA THR A 63 19.81 -12.49 -4.53
C THR A 63 21.16 -11.82 -4.33
N LEU A 64 21.16 -10.55 -3.90
CA LEU A 64 22.38 -9.79 -3.63
C LEU A 64 23.26 -10.47 -2.55
N GLN A 65 22.64 -10.96 -1.47
CA GLN A 65 23.35 -11.71 -0.42
C GLN A 65 23.99 -12.99 -0.96
N GLN A 66 23.29 -13.73 -1.81
CA GLN A 66 23.82 -14.96 -2.40
C GLN A 66 24.96 -14.68 -3.37
N GLU A 67 24.82 -13.69 -4.24
CA GLU A 67 25.88 -13.27 -5.16
C GLU A 67 27.12 -12.78 -4.41
N THR A 68 26.93 -12.02 -3.33
CA THR A 68 28.03 -11.54 -2.49
C THR A 68 28.75 -12.71 -1.82
N LYS A 69 28.02 -13.68 -1.27
CA LYS A 69 28.61 -14.90 -0.71
C LYS A 69 29.40 -15.68 -1.76
N ASN A 70 28.85 -15.88 -2.95
CA ASN A 70 29.52 -16.60 -4.03
C ASN A 70 30.82 -15.89 -4.45
N LYS A 71 30.83 -14.56 -4.53
CA LYS A 71 32.04 -13.77 -4.83
C LYS A 71 33.10 -13.89 -3.74
N ILE A 72 32.71 -13.90 -2.47
CA ILE A 72 33.65 -14.10 -1.35
C ILE A 72 34.26 -15.50 -1.40
N VAL A 73 33.45 -16.52 -1.68
CA VAL A 73 33.93 -17.91 -1.81
C VAL A 73 34.93 -18.04 -2.97
N MET A 74 34.64 -17.48 -4.14
CA MET A 74 35.54 -17.58 -5.31
C MET A 74 36.83 -16.74 -5.20
N ASN A 75 36.83 -15.67 -4.40
CA ASN A 75 38.03 -14.84 -4.19
C ASN A 75 38.86 -15.27 -2.97
N GLY A 76 38.43 -16.31 -2.25
CA GLY A 76 39.11 -16.88 -1.09
C GLY A 76 39.90 -18.17 -1.38
N GLU A 77 39.89 -18.63 -2.63
CA GLU A 77 40.76 -19.68 -3.20
C GLU A 77 41.92 -19.04 -3.99
#